data_AF-A0A7Y5LF53-F1
#
_entry.id   AF-A0A7Y5LF53-F1
#
_cell.length_a   1.000
_cell.length_b   1.000
_cell.length_c   1.000
_cell.angle_alpha   90.00
_cell.angle_beta   90.00
_cell.angle_gamma   90.00
#
_symmetry.space_group_name_H-M   'P 1'
#
loop_
_entity.id
_entity.type
_entity.pdbx_description
1 polymer ?
#
loop_
_entity_poly.entity_id
_entity_poly.type
_entity_poly.pdbx_seq_one_letter_code
_entity_poly.pdbx_strand_id
1 'polypeptide(L)'
;MEKAKSAESSTKGVDLQSRSTTIYMDLVRALQDAGMTSQKFVDDSARTYLAKLREVSGDVQRRYREAYLTYALATQQALAGVSQQPQALDAQRDFVVAAQNIESDLQKRLEEANREWLNAVQSGQTDVNNRIREAYRNYLRGQQELWASLDINALVGA
;
A
#
# COMPACT_ATOMS: atom_id res chain seq x y z
N MET A 1 -57.16 -28.14 -9.10
CA MET A 1 -56.57 -26.82 -9.40
C MET A 1 -55.68 -26.28 -8.28
N GLU A 2 -55.90 -26.63 -7.00
CA GLU A 2 -55.04 -26.17 -5.88
C GLU A 2 -53.57 -26.62 -5.92
N LYS A 3 -53.27 -27.83 -6.41
CA LYS A 3 -51.88 -28.34 -6.49
C LYS A 3 -50.96 -27.53 -7.43
N ALA A 4 -51.51 -26.89 -8.47
CA ALA A 4 -50.72 -26.11 -9.42
C ALA A 4 -50.31 -24.74 -8.84
N LYS A 5 -51.22 -24.07 -8.09
CA LYS A 5 -50.94 -22.81 -7.39
C LYS A 5 -49.88 -22.97 -6.29
N SER A 6 -49.91 -24.08 -5.56
CA SER A 6 -48.92 -24.41 -4.52
C SER A 6 -47.52 -24.63 -5.10
N ALA A 7 -47.42 -25.31 -6.25
CA ALA A 7 -46.15 -25.55 -6.93
C ALA A 7 -45.54 -24.26 -7.52
N GLU A 8 -46.34 -23.37 -8.13
CA GLU A 8 -45.87 -22.08 -8.64
C GLU A 8 -45.40 -21.12 -7.52
N SER A 9 -46.12 -21.08 -6.40
CA SER A 9 -45.73 -20.30 -5.22
C SER A 9 -44.39 -20.78 -4.62
N SER A 10 -44.23 -22.10 -4.48
CA SER A 10 -42.99 -22.71 -4.00
C SER A 10 -41.80 -22.45 -4.93
N THR A 11 -42.00 -22.47 -6.25
CA THR A 11 -40.93 -22.25 -7.23
C THR A 11 -40.49 -20.78 -7.28
N LYS A 12 -41.43 -19.82 -7.19
CA LYS A 12 -41.11 -18.38 -7.10
C LYS A 12 -40.37 -18.02 -5.81
N GLY A 13 -40.73 -18.64 -4.67
CA GLY A 13 -40.02 -18.44 -3.40
C GLY A 13 -38.55 -18.90 -3.46
N VAL A 14 -38.30 -20.05 -4.11
CA VAL A 14 -36.94 -20.58 -4.33
C VAL A 14 -36.13 -19.68 -5.27
N ASP A 15 -36.74 -19.11 -6.31
CA ASP A 15 -36.07 -18.17 -7.22
C ASP A 15 -35.67 -16.86 -6.53
N LEU A 16 -36.55 -16.29 -5.71
CA LEU A 16 -36.26 -15.07 -4.94
C LEU A 16 -35.15 -15.29 -3.90
N GLN A 17 -35.17 -16.43 -3.21
CA GLN A 17 -34.13 -16.80 -2.27
C GLN A 17 -32.77 -16.98 -2.98
N SER A 18 -32.76 -17.61 -4.15
CA SER A 18 -31.56 -17.77 -4.98
C SER A 18 -30.99 -16.42 -5.44
N ARG A 19 -31.85 -15.51 -5.93
CA ARG A 19 -31.47 -14.17 -6.37
C ARG A 19 -30.95 -13.31 -5.21
N SER A 20 -31.61 -13.33 -4.06
CA SER A 20 -31.14 -12.63 -2.85
C SER A 20 -29.79 -13.16 -2.37
N THR A 21 -29.64 -14.49 -2.36
CA THR A 21 -28.37 -15.15 -2.02
C THR A 21 -27.27 -14.74 -2.98
N THR A 22 -27.55 -14.65 -4.28
CA THR A 22 -26.58 -14.21 -5.30
C THR A 22 -26.13 -12.78 -5.04
N ILE A 23 -27.06 -11.84 -4.82
CA ILE A 23 -26.76 -10.44 -4.52
C ILE A 23 -25.90 -10.31 -3.25
N TYR A 24 -26.19 -11.10 -2.22
CA TYR A 24 -25.38 -11.15 -1.00
C TYR A 24 -23.99 -11.73 -1.25
N MET A 25 -23.89 -12.84 -1.99
CA MET A 25 -22.61 -13.48 -2.31
C MET A 25 -21.71 -12.57 -3.14
N ASP A 26 -22.28 -11.75 -4.03
CA ASP A 26 -21.53 -10.76 -4.81
C ASP A 26 -20.96 -9.65 -3.91
N LEU A 27 -21.71 -9.21 -2.89
CA LEU A 27 -21.16 -8.31 -1.86
C LEU A 27 -20.00 -8.97 -1.11
N VAL A 28 -20.17 -10.22 -0.63
CA VAL A 28 -19.13 -10.94 0.10
C VAL A 28 -17.85 -11.07 -0.73
N ARG A 29 -17.97 -11.45 -2.01
CA ARG A 29 -16.83 -11.52 -2.93
C ARG A 29 -16.16 -10.16 -3.12
N ALA A 30 -16.93 -9.11 -3.35
CA ALA A 30 -16.38 -7.77 -3.54
C ALA A 30 -15.64 -7.26 -2.28
N LEU A 31 -16.15 -7.57 -1.08
CA LEU A 31 -15.47 -7.25 0.18
C LEU A 31 -14.17 -8.07 0.35
N GLN A 32 -14.20 -9.36 0.00
CA GLN A 32 -13.02 -10.21 0.03
C GLN A 32 -11.94 -9.72 -0.95
N ASP A 33 -12.31 -9.39 -2.18
CA ASP A 33 -11.41 -8.85 -3.20
C ASP A 33 -10.81 -7.51 -2.78
N ALA A 34 -11.62 -6.63 -2.17
CA ALA A 34 -11.14 -5.38 -1.61
C ALA A 34 -10.12 -5.61 -0.48
N GLY A 35 -10.36 -6.58 0.40
CA GLY A 35 -9.43 -6.97 1.46
C GLY A 35 -8.11 -7.52 0.94
N MET A 36 -8.16 -8.44 -0.03
CA MET A 36 -6.94 -8.98 -0.68
C MET A 36 -6.16 -7.90 -1.42
N THR A 37 -6.85 -6.99 -2.11
CA THR A 37 -6.23 -5.86 -2.80
C THR A 37 -5.52 -4.94 -1.81
N SER A 38 -6.18 -4.63 -0.67
CA SER A 38 -5.61 -3.81 0.39
C SER A 38 -4.32 -4.43 0.95
N GLN A 39 -4.38 -5.73 1.29
CA GLN A 39 -3.22 -6.45 1.82
C GLN A 39 -2.05 -6.45 0.84
N LYS A 40 -2.31 -6.80 -0.42
CA LYS A 40 -1.28 -6.80 -1.46
C LYS A 40 -0.65 -5.43 -1.65
N PHE A 41 -1.47 -4.38 -1.64
CA PHE A 41 -0.99 -3.02 -1.78
C PHE A 41 -0.09 -2.59 -0.61
N VAL A 42 -0.48 -2.92 0.63
CA VAL A 42 0.35 -2.68 1.82
C VAL A 42 1.67 -3.45 1.73
N ASP A 43 1.63 -4.72 1.33
CA ASP A 43 2.83 -5.53 1.17
C ASP A 43 3.78 -4.98 0.09
N ASP A 44 3.25 -4.57 -1.06
CA ASP A 44 4.03 -4.02 -2.17
C ASP A 44 4.64 -2.66 -1.80
N SER A 45 3.90 -1.80 -1.10
CA SER A 45 4.40 -0.52 -0.60
C SER A 45 5.49 -0.71 0.46
N ALA A 46 5.34 -1.65 1.39
CA ALA A 46 6.36 -1.99 2.38
C ALA A 46 7.63 -2.56 1.72
N ARG A 47 7.49 -3.42 0.70
CA ARG A 47 8.64 -3.92 -0.07
C ARG A 47 9.40 -2.80 -0.76
N THR A 48 8.67 -1.86 -1.37
CA THR A 48 9.26 -0.70 -2.04
C THR A 48 10.02 0.18 -1.05
N TYR A 49 9.42 0.46 0.11
CA TYR A 49 10.06 1.20 1.19
C TYR A 49 11.35 0.52 1.67
N LEU A 50 11.31 -0.78 1.97
CA LEU A 50 12.47 -1.55 2.41
C LEU A 50 13.58 -1.60 1.34
N ALA A 51 13.22 -1.71 0.06
CA ALA A 51 14.18 -1.64 -1.03
C ALA A 51 14.88 -0.27 -1.05
N LYS A 52 14.13 0.81 -0.85
CA LYS A 52 14.69 2.16 -0.79
C LYS A 52 15.62 2.35 0.41
N LEU A 53 15.26 1.83 1.59
CA LEU A 53 16.14 1.85 2.76
C LEU A 53 17.47 1.13 2.51
N ARG A 54 17.44 -0.02 1.84
CA ARG A 54 18.65 -0.77 1.48
C ARG A 54 19.51 -0.02 0.47
N GLU A 55 18.91 0.58 -0.55
CA GLU A 55 19.59 1.41 -1.54
C GLU A 55 20.30 2.59 -0.86
N VAL A 56 19.57 3.34 -0.02
CA VAL A 56 20.12 4.49 0.72
C VAL A 56 21.24 4.05 1.65
N SER A 57 21.05 2.96 2.41
CA SER A 57 22.07 2.43 3.31
C SER A 57 23.34 2.02 2.58
N GLY A 58 23.21 1.31 1.46
CA GLY A 58 24.36 0.89 0.64
C GLY A 58 25.12 2.07 0.05
N ASP A 59 24.40 3.07 -0.47
CA ASP A 59 25.00 4.28 -1.02
C ASP A 59 25.74 5.11 0.06
N VAL A 60 25.13 5.27 1.24
CA VAL A 60 25.75 5.96 2.38
C VAL A 60 27.01 5.25 2.84
N GLN A 61 26.98 3.92 3.00
CA GLN A 61 28.16 3.14 3.36
C GLN A 61 29.29 3.30 2.35
N ARG A 62 28.96 3.27 1.05
CA ARG A 62 29.92 3.47 -0.04
C ARG A 62 30.55 4.87 0.06
N ARG A 63 29.75 5.93 0.20
CA ARG A 63 30.23 7.31 0.28
C ARG A 63 31.08 7.57 1.51
N TYR A 64 30.73 7.03 2.68
CA TYR A 64 31.57 7.10 3.87
C TYR A 64 32.92 6.42 3.66
N ARG A 65 32.92 5.23 3.02
CA ARG A 65 34.15 4.52 2.70
C ARG A 65 35.04 5.34 1.76
N GLU A 66 34.48 5.92 0.71
CA GLU A 66 35.20 6.78 -0.24
C GLU A 66 35.79 8.02 0.43
N ALA A 67 35.00 8.70 1.27
CA ALA A 67 35.46 9.86 2.04
C ALA A 67 36.60 9.47 3.00
N TYR A 68 36.46 8.33 3.70
CA TYR A 68 37.48 7.83 4.62
C TYR A 68 38.77 7.44 3.90
N LEU A 69 38.68 6.78 2.74
CA LEU A 69 39.86 6.43 1.93
C LEU A 69 40.60 7.67 1.46
N THR A 70 39.87 8.70 1.00
CA THR A 70 40.45 9.99 0.61
C THR A 70 41.20 10.63 1.77
N TYR A 71 40.57 10.66 2.96
CA TYR A 71 41.20 11.16 4.18
C TYR A 71 42.45 10.38 4.57
N ALA A 72 42.37 9.05 4.58
CA ALA A 72 43.49 8.19 4.98
C ALA A 72 44.69 8.36 4.04
N LEU A 73 44.44 8.44 2.72
CA LEU A 73 45.48 8.68 1.72
C LEU A 73 46.13 10.05 1.91
N ALA A 74 45.34 11.12 2.08
CA ALA A 74 45.86 12.46 2.30
C ALA A 74 46.68 12.55 3.61
N THR A 75 46.21 11.90 4.67
CA THR A 75 46.93 11.83 5.95
C THR A 75 48.24 11.06 5.82
N GLN A 76 48.24 9.93 5.10
CA GLN A 76 49.44 9.14 4.84
C GLN A 76 50.48 9.93 4.04
N GLN A 77 50.05 10.67 3.03
CA GLN A 77 50.92 11.54 2.24
C GLN A 77 51.51 12.67 3.09
N ALA A 78 50.69 13.30 3.94
CA ALA A 78 51.13 14.33 4.86
C ALA A 78 52.17 13.82 5.88
N LEU A 79 52.01 12.58 6.36
CA LEU A 79 52.98 11.96 7.28
C LEU A 79 54.30 11.57 6.59
N ALA A 80 54.28 11.30 5.29
CA ALA A 80 55.49 11.01 4.51
C ALA A 80 56.32 12.27 4.19
N GLY A 81 55.72 13.47 4.30
CA GLY A 81 56.38 14.75 4.07
C GLY A 81 56.94 15.40 5.34
N VAL A 82 58.18 15.87 5.29
CA VAL A 82 58.74 16.76 6.34
C VAL A 82 58.00 18.09 6.23
N SER A 83 57.14 18.41 7.21
CA SER A 83 56.31 19.64 7.34
C SER A 83 54.98 19.74 6.55
N GLN A 84 54.11 18.72 6.59
CA GLN A 84 52.76 18.77 5.98
C GLN A 84 51.59 18.74 6.98
N GLN A 85 51.82 19.18 8.22
CA GLN A 85 50.77 19.24 9.26
C GLN A 85 49.48 19.99 8.83
N PRO A 86 49.53 21.11 8.07
CA PRO A 86 48.33 21.77 7.58
C PRO A 86 47.48 20.88 6.65
N GLN A 87 48.11 20.06 5.81
CA GLN A 87 47.42 19.21 4.84
C GLN A 87 46.66 18.06 5.51
N ALA A 88 47.18 17.52 6.62
CA ALA A 88 46.47 16.53 7.42
C ALA A 88 45.22 17.12 8.09
N LEU A 89 45.30 18.38 8.54
CA LEU A 89 44.17 19.10 9.14
C LEU A 89 43.10 19.44 8.10
N ASP A 90 43.51 19.86 6.90
CA ASP A 90 42.58 20.12 5.79
C ASP A 90 41.86 18.83 5.37
N ALA A 91 42.58 17.71 5.22
CA ALA A 91 41.99 16.42 4.93
C ALA A 91 40.97 15.96 5.99
N GLN A 92 41.28 16.19 7.28
CA GLN A 92 40.35 15.92 8.37
C GLN A 92 39.09 16.78 8.26
N ARG A 93 39.25 18.08 7.98
CA ARG A 93 38.12 19.00 7.81
C ARG A 93 37.24 18.58 6.64
N ASP A 94 37.83 18.23 5.51
CA ASP A 94 37.11 17.77 4.31
C ASP A 94 36.33 16.49 4.60
N PHE A 95 36.93 15.54 5.35
CA PHE A 95 36.22 14.34 5.79
C PHE A 95 35.02 14.64 6.67
N VAL A 96 35.17 15.54 7.65
CA VAL A 96 34.07 15.94 8.54
C VAL A 96 32.94 16.60 7.74
N VAL A 97 33.26 17.48 6.80
CA VAL A 97 32.27 18.12 5.92
C VAL A 97 31.57 17.06 5.05
N ALA A 98 32.33 16.12 4.48
CA ALA A 98 31.77 15.02 3.69
C ALA A 98 30.82 14.15 4.54
N ALA A 99 31.22 13.79 5.76
CA ALA A 99 30.39 13.01 6.69
C ALA A 99 29.08 13.75 7.03
N GLN A 100 29.14 15.03 7.38
CA GLN A 100 27.94 15.84 7.66
C GLN A 100 27.00 15.93 6.46
N ASN A 101 27.55 16.09 5.26
CA ASN A 101 26.75 16.12 4.03
C ASN A 101 26.09 14.76 3.74
N ILE A 102 26.79 13.66 4.01
CA ILE A 102 26.23 12.30 3.89
C ILE A 102 25.09 12.09 4.89
N GLU A 103 25.26 12.51 6.15
CA GLU A 103 24.20 12.40 7.17
C GLU A 103 22.96 13.22 6.82
N SER A 104 23.16 14.47 6.38
CA SER A 104 22.04 15.32 5.96
C SER A 104 21.28 14.74 4.77
N ASP A 105 22.00 14.20 3.78
CA ASP A 105 21.39 13.54 2.62
C ASP A 105 20.65 12.25 3.02
N LEU A 106 21.24 11.44 3.90
CA LEU A 106 20.59 10.25 4.48
C LEU A 106 19.26 10.62 5.13
N GLN A 107 19.26 11.62 6.02
CA GLN A 107 18.05 12.05 6.72
C GLN A 107 16.95 12.46 5.73
N LYS A 108 17.28 13.29 4.74
CA LYS A 108 16.31 13.73 3.72
C LYS A 108 15.72 12.56 2.94
N ARG A 109 16.58 11.65 2.48
CA ARG A 109 16.14 10.48 1.68
C ARG A 109 15.31 9.50 2.50
N LEU A 110 15.59 9.35 3.80
CA LEU A 110 14.78 8.55 4.70
C LEU A 110 13.41 9.19 4.96
N GLU A 111 13.37 10.50 5.16
CA GLU A 111 12.11 11.26 5.32
C GLU A 111 11.25 11.19 4.07
N GLU A 112 11.84 11.34 2.88
CA GLU A 112 11.16 11.19 1.59
C GLU A 112 10.61 9.77 1.42
N ALA A 113 11.43 8.74 1.63
CA ALA A 113 10.99 7.35 1.52
C ALA A 113 9.84 7.03 2.48
N ASN A 114 9.88 7.55 3.72
CA ASN A 114 8.81 7.39 4.69
C ASN A 114 7.52 8.12 4.26
N ARG A 115 7.65 9.34 3.75
CA ARG A 115 6.52 10.14 3.25
C ARG A 115 5.85 9.47 2.06
N GLU A 116 6.63 8.98 1.11
CA GLU A 116 6.14 8.24 -0.06
C GLU A 116 5.38 6.98 0.36
N TRP A 117 5.93 6.22 1.32
CA TRP A 117 5.27 5.03 1.86
C TRP A 117 3.94 5.37 2.55
N LEU A 118 3.92 6.39 3.42
CA LEU A 118 2.69 6.83 4.10
C LEU A 118 1.63 7.30 3.10
N ASN A 119 2.03 8.09 2.09
CA ASN A 119 1.14 8.55 1.03
C ASN A 119 0.57 7.38 0.23
N ALA A 120 1.41 6.39 -0.11
CA ALA A 120 0.96 5.18 -0.78
C ALA A 120 -0.09 4.47 0.07
N VAL A 121 0.21 4.15 1.34
CA VAL A 121 -0.71 3.46 2.26
C VAL A 121 -2.04 4.22 2.38
N GLN A 122 -2.00 5.54 2.54
CA GLN A 122 -3.21 6.36 2.66
C GLN A 122 -4.05 6.37 1.36
N SER A 123 -3.40 6.44 0.20
CA SER A 123 -4.07 6.34 -1.09
C SER A 123 -4.74 4.98 -1.26
N GLY A 124 -4.01 3.89 -0.95
CA GLY A 124 -4.53 2.53 -1.01
C GLY A 124 -5.74 2.32 -0.08
N GLN A 125 -5.69 2.87 1.14
CA GLN A 125 -6.82 2.83 2.06
C GLN A 125 -8.06 3.55 1.51
N THR A 126 -7.85 4.69 0.85
CA THR A 126 -8.94 5.47 0.23
C THR A 126 -9.59 4.67 -0.90
N ASP A 127 -8.80 4.04 -1.76
CA ASP A 127 -9.29 3.23 -2.87
C ASP A 127 -10.07 2.01 -2.39
N VAL A 128 -9.58 1.31 -1.36
CA VAL A 128 -10.26 0.17 -0.74
C VAL A 128 -11.60 0.60 -0.15
N ASN A 129 -11.63 1.74 0.57
CA ASN A 129 -12.87 2.28 1.12
C ASN A 129 -13.89 2.63 0.04
N ASN A 130 -13.44 3.18 -1.10
CA ASN A 130 -14.31 3.49 -2.24
C ASN A 130 -14.91 2.22 -2.85
N ARG A 131 -14.09 1.18 -3.05
CA ARG A 131 -14.57 -0.13 -3.56
C ARG A 131 -15.59 -0.77 -2.62
N ILE A 132 -15.35 -0.72 -1.30
CA ILE A 132 -16.30 -1.21 -0.31
C ILE A 132 -17.63 -0.44 -0.41
N ARG A 133 -17.59 0.90 -0.47
CA ARG A 133 -18.80 1.72 -0.63
C ARG A 133 -19.57 1.38 -1.90
N GLU A 134 -18.86 1.17 -3.01
CA GLU A 134 -19.48 0.77 -4.27
C GLU A 134 -20.13 -0.62 -4.18
N ALA A 135 -19.45 -1.59 -3.57
CA ALA A 135 -20.02 -2.92 -3.34
C ALA A 135 -21.32 -2.85 -2.51
N TYR A 136 -21.33 -2.06 -1.44
CA TYR A 136 -22.54 -1.84 -0.63
C TYR A 136 -23.66 -1.14 -1.42
N ARG A 137 -23.33 -0.16 -2.27
CA ARG A 137 -24.33 0.49 -3.13
C ARG A 137 -24.95 -0.49 -4.12
N ASN A 138 -24.13 -1.34 -4.73
CA ASN A 138 -24.60 -2.36 -5.66
C ASN A 138 -25.46 -3.42 -4.97
N TYR A 139 -25.08 -3.85 -3.76
CA TYR A 139 -25.90 -4.72 -2.92
C TYR A 139 -27.27 -4.12 -2.63
N LEU A 140 -27.32 -2.87 -2.13
CA LEU A 140 -28.58 -2.20 -1.81
C LEU A 140 -29.45 -2.01 -3.05
N ARG A 141 -28.86 -1.66 -4.19
CA ARG A 141 -29.57 -1.56 -5.48
C ARG A 141 -30.15 -2.91 -5.90
N GLY A 142 -29.35 -3.98 -5.86
CA GLY A 142 -29.81 -5.33 -6.21
C GLY A 142 -30.95 -5.79 -5.30
N GLN A 143 -30.87 -5.50 -3.99
CA GLN A 143 -31.97 -5.77 -3.06
C GLN A 143 -33.22 -4.95 -3.42
N GLN A 144 -33.10 -3.66 -3.69
CA GLN A 144 -34.23 -2.82 -4.11
C GLN A 144 -34.89 -3.32 -5.39
N GLU A 145 -34.11 -3.70 -6.41
CA GLU A 145 -34.60 -4.27 -7.67
C GLU A 145 -35.29 -5.63 -7.44
N LEU A 146 -34.75 -6.46 -6.54
CA LEU A 146 -35.37 -7.72 -6.14
C LEU A 146 -36.74 -7.45 -5.49
N TRP A 147 -36.82 -6.53 -4.54
CA TRP A 147 -38.08 -6.16 -3.88
C TRP A 147 -39.08 -5.54 -4.85
N ALA A 148 -38.62 -4.70 -5.79
CA ALA A 148 -39.47 -4.11 -6.82
C ALA A 148 -39.99 -5.16 -7.82
N SER A 149 -39.28 -6.27 -8.01
CA SER A 149 -39.71 -7.39 -8.85
C SER A 149 -40.74 -8.31 -8.17
N LEU A 150 -41.06 -8.09 -6.90
CA LEU A 150 -42.12 -8.81 -6.20
C LEU A 150 -43.49 -8.23 -6.56
N ASP A 151 -44.32 -9.05 -7.18
CA ASP A 151 -45.74 -8.76 -7.30
C ASP A 151 -46.44 -9.11 -5.97
N ILE A 152 -46.69 -8.09 -5.15
CA ILE A 152 -47.37 -8.22 -3.85
C ILE A 152 -48.79 -8.77 -4.03
N ASN A 153 -49.46 -8.50 -5.15
CA ASN A 153 -50.82 -8.99 -5.41
C ASN A 153 -50.85 -10.50 -5.69
N ALA A 154 -49.77 -11.06 -6.23
CA ALA A 154 -49.62 -12.50 -6.41
C ALA A 154 -49.37 -13.26 -5.07
N LEU A 155 -48.93 -12.56 -4.02
CA LEU A 155 -48.69 -13.11 -2.68
C LEU A 155 -49.91 -13.01 -1.75
N VAL A 156 -50.79 -12.02 -1.97
CA VAL A 156 -52.00 -11.80 -1.13
C VAL A 156 -53.25 -12.50 -1.69
N GLY A 157 -53.25 -12.90 -2.97
CA GLY A 157 -54.37 -13.60 -3.64
C GLY A 157 -54.25 -15.13 -3.76
N ALA A 158 -53.33 -15.74 -2.99
CA ALA A 158 -53.18 -17.20 -2.85
C ALA A 158 -53.87 -17.67 -1.56
#